data_AF-B0CPZ9-F1
#
_entry.id   AF-B0CPZ9-F1
#
_cell.length_a   1.000
_cell.length_b   1.000
_cell.length_c   1.000
_cell.angle_alpha   90.00
_cell.angle_beta   90.00
_cell.angle_gamma   90.00
#
_symmetry.space_group_name_H-M   'P 1'
#
loop_
_entity.id
_entity.type
_entity.pdbx_description
1 polymer ?
#
loop_
_entity_poly.entity_id
_entity_poly.type
_entity_poly.pdbx_seq_one_letter_code
_entity_poly.pdbx_strand_id
1 'polypeptide(L)'
;MNSPYASNLHTNYTPTESEILQIKEFLTEPLKRLSSLDAEIERVQSILDDLHHERRALSDEIEAHRALISPIRQLPLDVLGEIFVRCLPEGCNAVMSSQEAPLLLGRICRAWRSIALSTPRLWEISIHYNKPGQN
;
A
#
# COMPACT_ATOMS: atom_id res chain seq x y z
N MET A 1 -31.83 30.11 2.54
CA MET A 1 -32.18 31.28 3.39
C MET A 1 -31.35 32.44 2.90
N ASN A 2 -31.97 33.50 2.40
CA ASN A 2 -31.23 34.72 2.07
C ASN A 2 -30.98 35.47 3.38
N SER A 3 -29.71 35.73 3.71
CA SER A 3 -29.36 36.45 4.93
C SER A 3 -29.87 37.89 4.83
N PRO A 4 -30.58 38.41 5.84
CA PRO A 4 -31.00 39.82 5.87
C PRO A 4 -29.81 40.80 5.90
N TYR A 5 -28.61 40.30 6.23
CA TYR A 5 -27.37 41.08 6.26
C TYR A 5 -26.43 40.77 5.09
N ALA A 6 -26.90 40.09 4.03
CA ALA A 6 -26.08 39.65 2.91
C ALA A 6 -25.26 40.77 2.27
N SER A 7 -25.83 41.98 2.17
CA SER A 7 -25.16 43.17 1.61
C SER A 7 -23.99 43.70 2.44
N ASN A 8 -23.95 43.35 3.74
CA ASN A 8 -22.96 43.86 4.67
C ASN A 8 -21.84 42.83 4.92
N LEU A 9 -21.99 41.59 4.44
CA LEU A 9 -20.96 40.56 4.51
C LEU A 9 -19.73 41.00 3.70
N HIS A 10 -18.53 40.75 4.23
CA HIS A 10 -17.25 41.13 3.62
C HIS A 10 -17.02 42.65 3.47
N THR A 11 -17.68 43.47 4.28
CA THR A 11 -17.46 44.93 4.36
C THR A 11 -16.89 45.34 5.72
N ASN A 12 -16.43 46.59 5.85
CA ASN A 12 -16.01 47.19 7.14
C ASN A 12 -17.20 47.69 7.98
N TYR A 13 -18.43 47.29 7.65
CA TYR A 13 -19.63 47.70 8.37
C TYR A 13 -19.61 47.21 9.82
N THR A 14 -19.88 48.11 10.77
CA THR A 14 -19.98 47.79 12.20
C THR A 14 -21.46 47.76 12.60
N PRO A 15 -22.03 46.59 12.97
CA PRO A 15 -23.43 46.49 13.37
C PRO A 15 -23.69 47.19 14.71
N THR A 16 -24.88 47.74 14.85
CA THR A 16 -25.41 48.25 16.13
C THR A 16 -25.75 47.10 17.09
N GLU A 17 -25.92 47.42 18.38
CA GLU A 17 -26.23 46.41 19.41
C GLU A 17 -27.52 45.62 19.10
N SER A 18 -28.53 46.29 18.53
CA SER A 18 -29.78 45.66 18.08
C SER A 18 -29.55 44.69 16.92
N GLU A 19 -28.73 45.07 15.93
CA GLU A 19 -28.39 44.21 14.79
C GLU A 19 -27.54 43.02 15.23
N ILE A 20 -26.65 43.20 16.21
CA ILE A 20 -25.90 42.08 16.82
C ILE A 20 -26.86 41.06 17.42
N LEU A 21 -27.90 41.50 18.12
CA LEU A 21 -28.90 40.61 18.72
C LEU A 21 -29.68 39.84 17.64
N GLN A 22 -30.13 40.53 16.60
CA GLN A 22 -30.84 39.94 15.46
C GLN A 22 -29.97 38.94 14.67
N ILE A 23 -28.68 39.24 14.48
CA ILE A 23 -27.72 38.33 13.85
C ILE A 23 -27.55 37.07 14.71
N LYS A 24 -27.39 37.21 16.02
CA LYS A 24 -27.27 36.07 16.94
C LYS A 24 -28.51 35.18 16.87
N GLU A 25 -29.70 35.78 16.91
CA GLU A 25 -30.96 35.05 16.79
C GLU A 25 -31.03 34.30 15.44
N PHE A 26 -30.74 34.99 14.34
CA PHE A 26 -30.72 34.42 12.99
C PHE A 26 -29.74 33.24 12.84
N LEU A 27 -28.60 33.28 13.54
CA LEU A 27 -27.59 32.21 13.50
C LEU A 27 -27.94 31.00 14.38
N THR A 28 -28.93 31.09 15.27
CA THR A 28 -29.25 30.01 16.22
C THR A 28 -29.57 28.69 15.51
N GLU A 29 -30.51 28.71 14.56
CA GLU A 29 -30.90 27.51 13.80
C GLU A 29 -29.79 26.99 12.87
N PRO A 30 -29.11 27.83 12.05
CA PRO A 30 -27.95 27.40 11.28
C PRO A 30 -26.84 26.76 12.11
N LEU A 31 -26.50 27.32 13.28
CA LEU A 31 -25.48 26.76 14.16
C LEU A 31 -25.90 25.41 14.75
N LYS A 32 -27.16 25.28 15.15
CA LYS A 32 -27.71 24.00 15.64
C LYS A 32 -27.67 22.93 14.55
N ARG A 33 -28.07 23.29 13.32
CA ARG A 33 -28.02 22.38 12.18
C ARG A 33 -26.59 21.97 11.83
N LEU A 34 -25.65 22.92 11.87
CA LEU A 34 -24.23 22.64 11.65
C LEU A 34 -23.72 21.62 12.67
N SER A 35 -23.98 21.85 13.96
CA SER A 35 -23.58 20.92 15.03
C SER A 35 -24.20 19.52 14.85
N SER A 36 -25.45 19.43 14.40
CA SER A 36 -26.08 18.13 14.13
C SER A 36 -25.46 17.41 12.93
N LEU A 37 -25.06 18.16 11.89
CA LEU A 37 -24.36 17.60 10.74
C LEU A 37 -22.96 17.11 11.13
N ASP A 38 -22.23 17.89 11.93
CA ASP A 38 -20.89 17.50 12.40
C ASP A 38 -20.96 16.21 13.22
N ALA A 39 -21.93 16.08 14.13
CA ALA A 39 -22.14 14.86 14.90
C ALA A 39 -22.47 13.63 14.01
N GLU A 40 -23.26 13.84 12.95
CA GLU A 40 -23.59 12.77 12.00
C GLU A 40 -22.38 12.38 11.14
N ILE A 41 -21.55 13.35 10.74
CA ILE A 41 -20.29 13.10 10.04
C ILE A 41 -19.37 12.27 10.92
N GLU A 42 -19.16 12.65 12.18
CA GLU A 42 -18.33 11.89 13.13
C GLU A 42 -18.86 10.47 13.32
N ARG A 43 -20.18 10.31 13.48
CA ARG A 43 -20.82 8.99 13.62
C ARG A 43 -20.57 8.09 12.41
N VAL A 44 -20.76 8.62 11.20
CA VAL A 44 -20.56 7.85 9.96
C VAL A 44 -19.08 7.55 9.72
N GLN A 45 -18.19 8.48 10.05
CA GLN A 45 -16.74 8.26 9.98
C GLN A 45 -16.30 7.11 10.89
N SER A 46 -16.79 7.06 12.14
CA SER A 46 -16.50 5.95 13.05
C SER A 46 -16.92 4.60 12.47
N ILE A 47 -18.13 4.52 11.90
CA ILE A 47 -18.63 3.27 11.27
C ILE A 47 -17.75 2.90 10.07
N LEU A 48 -17.35 3.87 9.26
CA LEU A 48 -16.50 3.62 8.11
C LEU A 48 -15.13 3.09 8.53
N ASP A 49 -14.56 3.63 9.61
CA ASP A 49 -13.28 3.19 10.15
C ASP A 49 -13.34 1.76 10.68
N ASP A 50 -14.41 1.41 11.39
CA ASP A 50 -14.66 0.04 11.88
C ASP A 50 -14.78 -0.95 10.71
N LEU A 51 -15.59 -0.62 9.70
CA LEU A 51 -15.74 -1.45 8.49
C LEU A 51 -14.43 -1.60 7.72
N HIS A 52 -13.63 -0.53 7.64
CA HIS A 52 -12.31 -0.59 7.03
C HIS A 52 -11.35 -1.48 7.81
N HIS A 53 -11.44 -1.47 9.15
CA HIS A 53 -10.64 -2.37 9.99
C HIS A 53 -11.01 -3.82 9.75
N GLU A 54 -12.30 -4.16 9.79
CA GLU A 54 -12.78 -5.53 9.54
C GLU A 54 -12.43 -6.00 8.13
N ARG A 55 -12.63 -5.16 7.11
CA ARG A 55 -12.23 -5.46 5.72
C ARG A 55 -10.74 -5.79 5.62
N ARG A 56 -9.87 -5.01 6.27
CA ARG A 56 -8.42 -5.25 6.24
C ARG A 56 -8.09 -6.60 6.88
N ALA A 57 -8.63 -6.87 8.07
CA ALA A 57 -8.38 -8.13 8.77
C ALA A 57 -8.80 -9.35 7.92
N LEU A 58 -9.99 -9.33 7.33
CA LEU A 58 -10.47 -10.40 6.45
C LEU A 58 -9.64 -10.51 5.18
N SER A 59 -9.26 -9.38 4.57
CA SER A 59 -8.41 -9.38 3.37
C SER A 59 -7.05 -10.02 3.64
N ASP A 60 -6.43 -9.68 4.77
CA ASP A 60 -5.13 -10.23 5.18
C ASP A 60 -5.22 -11.73 5.45
N GLU A 61 -6.29 -12.18 6.11
CA GLU A 61 -6.56 -13.60 6.33
C GLU A 61 -6.76 -14.36 5.02
N ILE A 62 -7.58 -13.84 4.11
CA ILE A 62 -7.83 -14.46 2.80
C ILE A 62 -6.53 -14.58 2.01
N GLU A 63 -5.71 -13.52 1.98
CA GLU A 63 -4.46 -13.52 1.22
C GLU A 63 -3.43 -14.48 1.82
N ALA A 64 -3.36 -14.59 3.15
CA ALA A 64 -2.52 -15.58 3.81
C ALA A 64 -2.91 -17.01 3.42
N HIS A 65 -4.20 -17.33 3.38
CA HIS A 65 -4.69 -18.64 2.96
C HIS A 65 -4.46 -18.90 1.46
N ARG A 66 -4.69 -17.90 0.60
CA ARG A 66 -4.35 -17.99 -0.83
C ARG A 66 -2.87 -18.27 -1.05
N ALA A 67 -2.01 -17.59 -0.30
CA ALA A 67 -0.58 -17.84 -0.35
C ALA A 67 -0.22 -19.27 0.08
N LEU A 68 -0.90 -19.82 1.11
CA LEU A 68 -0.70 -21.21 1.55
C LEU A 68 -1.06 -22.24 0.46
N ILE A 69 -2.17 -22.02 -0.25
CA ILE A 69 -2.61 -22.92 -1.33
C ILE A 69 -2.01 -22.56 -2.70
N SER A 70 -1.12 -21.58 -2.77
CA SER A 70 -0.50 -21.18 -4.03
C SER A 70 0.29 -22.35 -4.62
N PRO A 71 0.21 -22.59 -5.94
CA PRO A 71 0.91 -23.70 -6.59
C PRO A 71 2.41 -23.74 -6.28
N ILE A 72 3.03 -22.57 -6.13
CA ILE A 72 4.47 -22.45 -5.88
C ILE A 72 4.91 -22.99 -4.53
N ARG A 73 4.02 -23.03 -3.53
CA ARG A 73 4.28 -23.69 -2.23
C ARG A 73 4.02 -25.20 -2.27
N GLN A 74 3.29 -25.68 -3.27
CA GLN A 74 2.97 -27.09 -3.46
C GLN A 74 3.93 -27.79 -4.44
N LEU A 75 4.75 -27.03 -5.18
CA LEU A 75 5.76 -27.59 -6.06
C LEU A 75 6.81 -28.36 -5.25
N PRO A 76 7.17 -29.59 -5.65
CA PRO A 76 8.36 -30.26 -5.14
C PRO A 76 9.60 -29.39 -5.32
N LEU A 77 10.50 -29.45 -4.34
CA LEU A 77 11.73 -28.63 -4.34
C LEU A 77 12.56 -28.84 -5.62
N ASP A 78 12.59 -30.07 -6.14
CA ASP A 78 13.32 -30.44 -7.35
C ASP A 78 12.75 -29.74 -8.60
N VAL A 79 11.42 -29.63 -8.70
CA VAL A 79 10.75 -28.95 -9.81
C VAL A 79 11.01 -27.44 -9.74
N LEU A 80 10.97 -26.87 -8.54
CA LEU A 80 11.25 -25.45 -8.34
C LEU A 80 12.73 -25.12 -8.64
N GLY A 81 13.65 -26.02 -8.29
CA GLY A 81 15.06 -25.92 -8.65
C GLY A 81 15.30 -26.00 -10.17
N GLU A 82 14.62 -26.90 -10.88
CA GLU A 82 14.71 -26.97 -12.34
C GLU A 82 14.15 -25.69 -12.99
N ILE A 83 13.03 -25.14 -12.49
CA ILE A 83 12.50 -23.85 -12.95
C ILE A 83 13.54 -22.75 -12.77
N PHE A 84 14.22 -22.69 -11.62
CA PHE A 84 15.26 -21.69 -11.39
C PHE A 84 16.40 -21.80 -12.41
N VAL A 85 16.82 -23.03 -12.76
CA VAL A 85 17.86 -23.26 -13.77
C VAL A 85 17.42 -22.76 -15.14
N ARG A 86 16.14 -22.91 -15.49
CA ARG A 86 15.57 -22.36 -16.73
C ARG A 86 15.42 -20.84 -16.73
N CYS A 87 15.51 -20.19 -15.57
CA CYS A 87 15.48 -18.73 -15.46
C CYS A 87 16.88 -18.08 -15.55
N LEU A 88 17.94 -18.86 -15.76
CA LEU A 88 19.28 -18.32 -15.92
C LEU A 88 19.38 -17.52 -17.24
N PRO A 89 20.06 -16.36 -17.24
CA PRO A 89 20.21 -15.55 -18.44
C PRO A 89 20.99 -16.30 -19.53
N GLU A 90 20.45 -16.33 -20.74
CA GLU A 90 21.12 -16.91 -21.90
C GLU A 90 22.11 -15.90 -22.49
N GLY A 91 23.39 -16.27 -22.63
CA GLY A 91 24.35 -15.53 -23.45
C GLY A 91 25.06 -14.33 -22.81
N CYS A 92 24.89 -14.08 -21.51
CA CYS A 92 25.70 -13.08 -20.79
C CYS A 92 26.74 -13.79 -19.90
N ASN A 93 28.00 -13.32 -19.97
CA ASN A 93 28.97 -13.62 -18.91
C ASN A 93 28.28 -13.24 -17.59
N ALA A 94 27.97 -14.23 -16.76
CA ALA A 94 27.17 -14.06 -15.57
C ALA A 94 27.89 -13.17 -14.56
N VAL A 95 27.82 -11.85 -14.77
CA VAL A 95 28.14 -10.87 -13.76
C VAL A 95 27.14 -11.14 -12.65
N MET A 96 27.63 -11.40 -11.44
CA MET A 96 26.82 -11.57 -10.25
C MET A 96 25.99 -10.30 -9.98
N SER A 97 24.89 -10.15 -10.72
CA SER A 97 23.98 -9.02 -10.64
C SER A 97 22.87 -9.35 -9.68
N SER A 98 22.58 -8.42 -8.77
CA SER A 98 21.46 -8.55 -7.84
C SER A 98 20.08 -8.47 -8.53
N GLN A 99 20.05 -8.17 -9.83
CA GLN A 99 18.86 -8.08 -10.68
C GLN A 99 18.67 -9.32 -11.57
N GLU A 100 19.59 -10.28 -11.56
CA GLU A 100 19.54 -11.48 -12.42
C GLU A 100 19.59 -12.77 -11.59
N ALA A 101 19.09 -13.86 -12.16
CA ALA A 101 19.27 -15.19 -11.57
C ALA A 101 20.77 -15.59 -11.60
N PRO A 102 21.27 -16.33 -10.60
CA PRO A 102 20.51 -16.93 -9.49
C PRO A 102 20.27 -16.01 -8.28
N LEU A 103 20.92 -14.83 -8.21
CA LEU A 103 20.86 -13.96 -7.03
C LEU A 103 19.48 -13.33 -6.80
N LEU A 104 18.78 -12.95 -7.86
CA LEU A 104 17.41 -12.42 -7.78
C LEU A 104 16.46 -13.41 -7.10
N LEU A 105 16.54 -14.70 -7.48
CA LEU A 105 15.68 -15.77 -6.97
C LEU A 105 15.89 -15.96 -5.46
N GLY A 106 17.15 -15.86 -5.00
CA GLY A 106 17.50 -15.92 -3.59
C GLY A 106 17.02 -14.73 -2.75
N ARG A 107 16.46 -13.67 -3.34
CA ARG A 107 15.94 -12.49 -2.61
C ARG A 107 14.44 -12.55 -2.33
N ILE A 108 13.71 -13.45 -2.99
CA ILE A 108 12.25 -13.53 -2.93
C ILE A 108 11.78 -13.98 -1.54
N CYS A 109 12.29 -15.11 -1.04
CA CYS A 109 12.01 -15.57 0.32
C CYS A 109 13.08 -16.54 0.84
N ARG A 110 13.02 -16.88 2.14
CA ARG A 110 13.97 -17.83 2.77
C ARG A 110 13.97 -19.21 2.11
N ALA A 111 12.80 -19.71 1.69
CA ALA A 111 12.68 -21.02 1.08
C ALA A 111 13.36 -21.05 -0.29
N TRP A 112 13.12 -20.03 -1.12
CA TRP A 112 13.75 -19.91 -2.44
C TRP A 112 15.25 -19.73 -2.34
N ARG A 113 15.73 -18.97 -1.35
CA ARG A 113 17.16 -18.87 -1.06
C ARG A 113 17.75 -20.24 -0.70
N SER A 114 17.08 -21.00 0.15
CA SER A 114 17.53 -22.35 0.52
C SER A 114 17.65 -23.24 -0.72
N ILE A 115 16.63 -23.24 -1.58
CA ILE A 115 16.60 -24.03 -2.82
C ILE A 115 17.70 -23.59 -3.78
N ALA A 116 17.88 -22.28 -3.96
CA ALA A 116 18.91 -21.74 -4.82
C ALA A 116 20.31 -22.15 -4.36
N LEU A 117 20.58 -22.10 -3.04
CA LEU A 117 21.86 -22.53 -2.46
C LEU A 117 22.05 -24.06 -2.52
N SER A 118 20.97 -24.84 -2.41
CA SER A 118 21.01 -26.30 -2.48
C SER A 118 20.99 -26.86 -3.91
N THR A 119 20.97 -26.00 -4.95
CA THR A 119 20.95 -26.40 -6.36
C THR A 119 22.27 -26.00 -7.04
N PRO A 120 23.31 -26.85 -7.04
CA PRO A 120 24.64 -26.51 -7.56
C PRO A 120 24.64 -26.02 -9.02
N ARG A 121 23.77 -26.57 -9.85
CA ARG A 121 23.61 -26.21 -11.28
C ARG A 121 23.33 -24.72 -11.52
N LEU A 122 22.77 -24.01 -10.54
CA LEU A 122 22.53 -22.57 -10.64
C LEU A 122 23.81 -21.74 -10.61
N TRP A 123 24.89 -22.29 -10.04
CA TRP A 123 26.14 -21.57 -9.78
C TRP A 123 27.26 -21.98 -10.74
N GLU A 124 27.08 -23.03 -11.53
CA GLU A 124 28.09 -23.52 -12.48
C GLU A 124 28.47 -22.46 -13.54
N ILE A 125 27.50 -21.65 -13.99
CA ILE A 125 27.71 -20.61 -15.02
C ILE A 125 28.28 -19.31 -14.41
N SER A 126 28.03 -19.04 -13.13
CA SER A 126 28.43 -17.78 -12.47
C SER A 126 29.90 -17.75 -12.04
N ILE A 127 30.58 -18.90 -11.94
CA ILE A 127 31.96 -18.98 -11.45
C ILE A 127 32.97 -18.98 -12.62
N HIS A 128 32.74 -18.15 -13.64
CA HIS A 128 33.81 -17.82 -14.58
C HIS A 128 34.74 -16.80 -13.92
N TYR A 129 35.87 -17.27 -13.40
CA TYR A 129 36.97 -16.44 -12.89
C TYR A 129 37.36 -15.41 -13.97
N ASN A 130 37.06 -14.13 -13.72
CA ASN A 130 37.55 -13.05 -14.55
C ASN A 130 39.08 -13.04 -14.43
N LYS A 131 39.78 -13.59 -15.43
CA LYS A 131 41.24 -13.48 -15.51
C LYS A 131 41.56 -11.99 -15.66
N PRO A 132 42.30 -11.37 -14.71
CA PRO A 132 42.69 -9.99 -14.88
C PRO A 132 43.76 -9.95 -15.98
N GLY A 133 43.41 -9.32 -17.10
CA GLY A 133 44.33 -8.94 -18.16
C GLY A 133 44.08 -9.64 -19.49
N GLN A 134 43.32 -8.97 -20.36
CA GLN A 134 43.74 -8.78 -21.76
C GLN A 134 43.39 -7.35 -22.17
N ASN A 135 44.43 -6.62 -22.56
CA ASN A 135 44.42 -5.29 -23.16
C ASN A 135 43.73 -5.31 -24.53
#